data_AF-A0A0U5GD24-F1
#
_entry.id   AF-A0A0U5GD24-F1
#
_cell.length_a   1.000
_cell.length_b   1.000
_cell.length_c   1.000
_cell.angle_alpha   90.00
_cell.angle_beta   90.00
_cell.angle_gamma   90.00
#
_symmetry.space_group_name_H-M   'P 1'
#
loop_
_entity.id
_entity.type
_entity.pdbx_description
1 polymer ?
#
loop_
_entity_poly.entity_id
_entity_poly.type
_entity_poly.pdbx_seq_one_letter_code
_entity_poly.pdbx_strand_id
1 'polypeptide(L)'
;MDDHITQRLSIIIKNNLHQGGTIAVRNTLVTRGEPYNRGRKPTLIAPEDLNKLVICHGEEGTASFCGSAVYGLGVEGSLDLYHGDARIASLHWNGPWARTGNQFEATNVNSAKYLVNISGIPSYGILGDVSVIVTEVAC
;
A
#
# COMPACT_ATOMS: atom_id res chain seq x y z
N MET A 1 19.83 17.73 16.04
CA MET A 1 18.74 18.09 15.12
C MET A 1 18.07 16.78 14.77
N ASP A 2 17.03 16.40 15.51
CA ASP A 2 16.18 15.30 15.05
C ASP A 2 15.45 15.87 13.84
N ASP A 3 15.93 15.56 12.64
CA ASP A 3 15.10 15.71 11.45
C ASP A 3 13.77 15.04 11.78
N HIS A 4 12.68 15.82 11.75
CA HIS A 4 11.34 15.35 12.05
C HIS A 4 10.90 14.39 10.94
N ILE A 5 11.47 13.19 10.92
CA ILE A 5 11.14 12.13 9.99
C ILE A 5 9.69 11.76 10.26
N THR A 6 8.82 12.28 9.41
CA THR A 6 7.40 11.95 9.39
C THR A 6 7.24 10.47 9.08
N GLN A 7 6.26 9.86 9.74
CA GLN A 7 5.82 8.52 9.39
C GLN A 7 5.51 8.46 7.89
N ARG A 8 5.98 7.41 7.21
CA ARG A 8 5.73 7.21 5.78
C ARG A 8 5.56 5.73 5.48
N LEU A 9 4.73 5.45 4.50
CA LEU A 9 4.49 4.13 3.95
C LEU A 9 4.53 4.22 2.42
N SER A 10 5.20 3.28 1.77
CA SER A 10 5.08 3.05 0.32
C SER A 10 4.75 1.58 0.12
N ILE A 11 3.57 1.29 -0.40
CA ILE A 11 3.11 -0.05 -0.72
C ILE A 11 3.52 -0.35 -2.16
N ILE A 12 4.47 -1.26 -2.33
CA ILE A 12 5.01 -1.65 -3.64
C ILE A 12 4.32 -2.96 -4.03
N ILE A 13 3.35 -2.87 -4.92
CA ILE A 13 2.51 -3.98 -5.35
C ILE A 13 3.14 -4.58 -6.61
N LYS A 14 3.54 -5.85 -6.55
CA LYS A 14 4.14 -6.60 -7.67
C LYS A 14 3.10 -7.55 -8.26
N ASN A 15 2.84 -7.43 -9.56
CA ASN A 15 1.89 -8.28 -10.26
C ASN A 15 2.58 -9.48 -10.91
N ASN A 16 2.44 -10.64 -10.27
CA ASN A 16 2.89 -11.94 -10.78
C ASN A 16 1.70 -12.85 -11.16
N LEU A 17 0.57 -12.27 -11.57
CA LEU A 17 -0.52 -13.03 -12.21
C LEU A 17 -0.04 -13.57 -13.57
N HIS A 18 -0.85 -14.38 -14.27
CA HIS A 18 -0.53 -14.85 -15.62
C HIS A 18 -0.33 -13.70 -16.63
N GLN A 19 0.26 -14.01 -17.79
CA GLN A 19 0.50 -13.04 -18.86
C GLN A 19 -0.83 -12.39 -19.32
N GLY A 20 -0.91 -11.06 -19.25
CA GLY A 20 -2.12 -10.29 -19.56
C GLY A 20 -3.02 -10.00 -18.36
N GLY A 21 -2.79 -10.67 -17.22
CA GLY A 21 -3.46 -10.35 -15.96
C GLY A 21 -3.05 -8.98 -15.43
N THR A 22 -4.02 -8.21 -14.92
CA THR A 22 -3.80 -6.87 -14.36
C THR A 22 -4.30 -6.79 -12.92
N ILE A 23 -3.65 -5.97 -12.10
CA ILE A 23 -4.10 -5.63 -10.75
C ILE A 23 -4.52 -4.17 -10.74
N ALA A 24 -5.76 -3.91 -10.36
CA ALA A 24 -6.29 -2.57 -10.16
C ALA A 24 -6.38 -2.26 -8.66
N VAL A 25 -5.93 -1.07 -8.26
CA VAL A 25 -6.20 -0.52 -6.92
C VAL A 25 -7.57 0.12 -6.91
N ARG A 26 -8.40 -0.19 -5.90
CA ARG A 26 -9.75 0.38 -5.74
C ARG A 26 -10.03 0.69 -4.27
N ASN A 27 -11.09 1.46 -4.02
CA ASN A 27 -11.62 1.72 -2.68
C ASN A 27 -10.57 2.25 -1.68
N THR A 28 -9.63 3.07 -2.14
CA THR A 28 -8.63 3.68 -1.26
C THR A 28 -9.33 4.59 -0.25
N LEU A 29 -9.10 4.32 1.03
CA LEU A 29 -9.56 5.11 2.18
C LEU A 29 -8.36 5.51 3.02
N VAL A 30 -8.25 6.80 3.33
CA VAL A 30 -7.19 7.35 4.18
C VAL A 30 -7.84 8.01 5.39
N THR A 31 -7.62 7.44 6.56
CA THR A 31 -8.11 7.98 7.83
C THR A 31 -7.11 8.96 8.44
N ARG A 32 -5.80 8.71 8.23
CA ARG A 32 -4.71 9.60 8.68
C ARG A 32 -3.59 9.67 7.66
N GLY A 33 -2.98 10.85 7.57
CA GLY A 33 -1.93 11.15 6.61
C GLY A 33 -2.50 11.50 5.24
N GLU A 34 -1.62 11.63 4.25
CA GLU A 34 -1.95 12.10 2.91
C GLU A 34 -1.26 11.21 1.86
N PRO A 35 -1.98 10.80 0.80
CA PRO A 35 -1.37 10.20 -0.37
C PRO A 35 -0.43 11.18 -1.08
N TYR A 36 0.65 10.66 -1.66
CA TYR A 36 1.53 11.46 -2.49
C TYR A 36 2.18 10.63 -3.60
N ASN A 37 2.59 11.31 -4.67
CA ASN A 37 3.44 10.72 -5.71
C ASN A 37 4.92 10.93 -5.35
N ARG A 38 5.72 9.86 -5.32
CA ARG A 38 7.16 9.87 -5.00
C ARG A 38 8.07 10.30 -6.17
N GLY A 39 7.52 10.91 -7.22
CA GLY A 39 8.31 11.44 -8.33
C GLY A 39 9.41 12.43 -7.89
N ARG A 40 10.21 12.93 -8.86
CA ARG A 40 11.33 13.85 -8.58
C ARG A 40 10.97 15.01 -7.64
N LYS A 41 9.73 15.49 -7.72
CA LYS A 41 9.14 16.41 -6.77
C LYS A 41 7.94 15.71 -6.12
N PRO A 42 8.02 15.32 -4.84
CA PRO A 42 6.89 14.76 -4.13
C PRO A 42 5.71 15.72 -4.16
N THR A 43 4.54 15.21 -4.52
CA THR A 43 3.31 16.01 -4.64
C THR A 43 2.16 15.25 -4.02
N LEU A 44 1.38 15.93 -3.17
CA LEU A 44 0.17 15.37 -2.60
C LEU A 44 -0.85 15.10 -3.71
N ILE A 45 -1.58 14.01 -3.57
CA ILE A 45 -2.63 13.58 -4.51
C ILE A 45 -3.88 13.19 -3.73
N ALA A 46 -5.01 13.14 -4.42
CA ALA A 46 -6.25 12.68 -3.79
C ALA A 46 -6.26 11.14 -3.71
N PRO A 47 -6.94 10.52 -2.73
CA PRO A 47 -7.11 9.05 -2.67
C PRO A 47 -7.69 8.46 -3.97
N GLU A 48 -8.55 9.20 -4.67
CA GLU A 48 -9.16 8.80 -5.93
C GLU A 48 -8.15 8.68 -7.07
N ASP A 49 -7.02 9.38 -6.99
CA ASP A 49 -5.94 9.24 -7.97
C ASP A 49 -5.22 7.90 -7.82
N LEU A 50 -5.12 7.35 -6.60
CA LEU A 50 -4.59 6.00 -6.38
C LEU A 50 -5.52 4.92 -6.94
N ASN A 51 -6.84 5.15 -6.95
CA ASN A 51 -7.81 4.22 -7.53
C ASN A 51 -7.71 4.11 -9.07
N LYS A 52 -6.87 4.95 -9.71
CA LYS A 52 -6.56 4.86 -11.15
C LYS A 52 -5.36 3.97 -11.43
N LEU A 53 -4.66 3.49 -10.40
CA LEU A 53 -3.48 2.65 -10.55
C LEU A 53 -3.89 1.26 -11.05
N VAL A 54 -3.38 0.92 -12.23
CA VAL A 54 -3.46 -0.41 -12.85
C VAL A 54 -2.04 -0.90 -13.10
N ILE A 55 -1.76 -2.13 -12.68
CA ILE A 55 -0.43 -2.74 -12.70
C ILE A 55 -0.48 -3.92 -13.66
N CYS A 56 0.29 -3.85 -14.75
CA CYS A 56 0.32 -4.94 -15.73
C CYS A 56 1.16 -6.11 -15.23
N HIS A 57 0.98 -7.27 -15.86
CA HIS A 57 1.81 -8.45 -15.58
C HIS A 57 3.30 -8.11 -15.65
N GLY A 58 4.05 -8.51 -14.62
CA GLY A 58 5.49 -8.30 -14.53
C GLY A 58 5.91 -6.89 -14.10
N GLU A 59 4.96 -5.99 -13.87
CA GLU A 59 5.21 -4.62 -13.41
C GLU A 59 4.97 -4.44 -11.91
N GLU A 60 5.43 -3.29 -11.40
CA GLU A 60 5.20 -2.85 -10.03
C GLU A 60 4.46 -1.51 -10.02
N GLY A 61 3.44 -1.41 -9.16
CA GLY A 61 2.76 -0.16 -8.85
C GLY A 61 3.09 0.27 -7.42
N THR A 62 3.15 1.58 -7.17
CA THR A 62 3.42 2.10 -5.83
C THR A 62 2.33 3.06 -5.36
N ALA A 63 1.76 2.79 -4.19
CA ALA A 63 0.90 3.72 -3.46
C ALA A 63 1.66 4.26 -2.24
N SER A 64 1.83 5.57 -2.13
CA SER A 64 2.63 6.19 -1.06
C SER A 64 1.80 7.13 -0.20
N PHE A 65 2.08 7.12 1.10
CA PHE A 65 1.39 7.90 2.13
C PHE A 65 2.41 8.52 3.09
N CYS A 66 2.17 9.77 3.48
CA CYS A 66 2.97 10.46 4.49
C CYS A 66 2.08 10.99 5.61
N GLY A 67 2.60 10.92 6.84
CA GLY A 67 2.04 11.64 7.97
C GLY A 67 2.44 13.12 7.94
N SER A 68 2.06 13.85 8.98
CA SER A 68 2.38 15.28 9.12
C SER A 68 3.11 15.53 10.43
N ALA A 69 4.33 16.08 10.35
CA ALA A 69 5.09 16.48 11.54
C ALA A 69 4.45 17.68 12.24
N VAL A 70 3.86 18.59 11.46
CA VAL A 70 3.20 19.80 11.97
C VAL A 70 2.01 19.42 12.86
N TYR A 71 1.28 18.36 12.50
CA TYR A 71 0.09 17.91 13.22
C TYR A 71 0.32 16.65 14.08
N GLY A 72 1.54 16.13 14.14
CA GLY A 72 1.84 14.89 14.86
C GLY A 72 1.02 13.70 14.36
N LEU A 73 0.85 13.57 13.03
CA LEU A 73 0.03 12.53 12.41
C LEU A 73 0.89 11.42 11.81
N GLY A 74 0.42 10.19 12.02
CA GLY A 74 0.91 8.98 11.35
C GLY A 74 0.26 8.77 9.98
N VAL A 75 0.25 7.52 9.53
CA VAL A 75 -0.48 7.05 8.33
C VAL A 75 -1.43 5.93 8.73
N GLU A 76 -2.68 6.01 8.29
CA GLU A 76 -3.69 5.00 8.59
C GLU A 76 -4.70 4.94 7.46
N GLY A 77 -5.05 3.73 7.02
CA GLY A 77 -5.99 3.56 5.93
C GLY A 77 -6.05 2.14 5.39
N SER A 78 -6.70 2.04 4.24
CA SER A 78 -6.89 0.79 3.52
C SER A 78 -7.04 1.01 2.02
N LEU A 79 -6.74 -0.02 1.23
CA LEU A 79 -7.06 -0.09 -0.20
C LEU A 79 -7.34 -1.53 -0.60
N ASP A 80 -8.09 -1.72 -1.69
CA ASP A 80 -8.36 -3.04 -2.23
C ASP A 80 -7.55 -3.31 -3.50
N LEU A 81 -7.13 -4.55 -3.68
CA LEU A 81 -6.56 -5.06 -4.91
C LEU A 81 -7.60 -5.89 -5.66
N TYR A 82 -7.77 -5.64 -6.96
CA TYR A 82 -8.73 -6.30 -7.83
C TYR A 82 -8.06 -6.89 -9.08
N HIS A 83 -8.55 -8.04 -9.52
CA HIS A 83 -8.26 -8.60 -10.84
C HIS A 83 -9.58 -8.75 -11.59
N GLY A 84 -9.77 -7.93 -12.64
CA GLY A 84 -11.09 -7.72 -13.25
C GLY A 84 -12.09 -7.17 -12.23
N ASP A 85 -13.19 -7.89 -12.01
CA ASP A 85 -14.21 -7.55 -11.02
C ASP A 85 -14.07 -8.33 -9.70
N ALA A 86 -13.13 -9.28 -9.64
CA ALA A 86 -12.89 -10.07 -8.44
C ALA A 86 -11.89 -9.38 -7.52
N ARG A 87 -12.25 -9.20 -6.24
CA ARG A 87 -11.30 -8.75 -5.22
C ARG A 87 -10.27 -9.85 -4.96
N ILE A 88 -8.99 -9.44 -4.97
CA ILE A 88 -7.86 -10.25 -4.55
C ILE A 88 -7.74 -10.20 -3.03
N ALA A 89 -7.61 -9.00 -2.46
CA ALA A 89 -7.43 -8.76 -1.03
C ALA A 89 -7.71 -7.29 -0.68
N SER A 90 -7.91 -7.02 0.62
CA SER A 90 -7.90 -5.68 1.20
C SER A 90 -6.61 -5.49 1.98
N LEU A 91 -5.87 -4.42 1.71
CA LEU A 91 -4.65 -4.05 2.45
C LEU A 91 -5.01 -3.00 3.50
N HIS A 92 -4.56 -3.21 4.73
CA HIS A 92 -4.76 -2.28 5.85
C HIS A 92 -3.42 -1.91 6.45
N TRP A 93 -3.28 -0.65 6.87
CA TRP A 93 -2.08 -0.19 7.54
C TRP A 93 -2.40 0.77 8.68
N ASN A 94 -1.53 0.74 9.68
CA ASN A 94 -1.47 1.73 10.74
C ASN A 94 0.01 1.96 11.10
N GLY A 95 0.52 3.11 10.73
CA GLY A 95 1.80 3.63 11.20
C GLY A 95 1.53 4.81 12.12
N PRO A 96 1.60 4.67 13.44
CA PRO A 96 1.38 5.79 14.35
C PRO A 96 2.47 6.85 14.25
N TRP A 97 2.17 8.09 14.68
CA TRP A 97 3.16 9.17 14.82
C TRP A 97 4.26 8.83 15.82
N ALA A 98 3.92 8.09 16.88
CA ALA A 98 4.87 7.59 17.86
C ALA A 98 5.93 6.65 17.26
N ARG A 99 5.69 6.12 16.03
CA ARG A 99 6.60 5.21 15.33
C ARG A 99 6.89 3.93 16.13
N THR A 100 5.88 3.46 16.86
CA THR A 100 5.88 2.20 17.60
C THR A 100 4.58 1.47 17.31
N GLY A 101 4.63 0.13 17.29
CA GLY A 101 3.43 -0.67 17.04
C GLY A 101 2.88 -0.53 15.62
N ASN A 102 3.77 -0.41 14.63
CA ASN A 102 3.37 -0.40 13.22
C ASN A 102 2.63 -1.70 12.86
N GLN A 103 1.61 -1.57 12.03
CA GLN A 103 0.78 -2.68 11.54
C GLN A 103 0.60 -2.56 10.02
N PHE A 104 0.63 -3.72 9.36
CA PHE A 104 0.31 -3.87 7.96
C PHE A 104 -0.20 -5.28 7.73
N GLU A 105 -1.36 -5.43 7.12
CA GLU A 105 -1.98 -6.73 6.89
C GLU A 105 -2.77 -6.78 5.58
N ALA A 106 -2.90 -7.99 5.04
CA ALA A 106 -3.86 -8.31 4.00
C ALA A 106 -5.01 -9.09 4.62
N THR A 107 -6.23 -8.59 4.46
CA THR A 107 -7.47 -9.24 4.87
C THR A 107 -8.32 -9.57 3.65
N ASN A 108 -9.39 -10.35 3.84
CA ASN A 108 -10.32 -10.72 2.76
C ASN A 108 -9.65 -11.32 1.51
N VAL A 109 -8.52 -12.01 1.70
CA VAL A 109 -7.77 -12.62 0.62
C VAL A 109 -8.61 -13.72 -0.01
N ASN A 110 -8.82 -13.66 -1.32
CA ASN A 110 -9.41 -14.76 -2.08
C ASN A 110 -8.38 -15.87 -2.27
N SER A 111 -8.11 -16.58 -1.18
CA SER A 111 -7.06 -17.61 -1.05
C SER A 111 -7.28 -18.84 -1.93
N ALA A 112 -8.50 -19.04 -2.44
CA ALA A 112 -8.79 -20.08 -3.42
C ALA A 112 -8.16 -19.79 -4.79
N LYS A 113 -7.83 -18.52 -5.10
CA LYS A 113 -7.29 -18.11 -6.40
C LYS A 113 -5.94 -17.41 -6.31
N TYR A 114 -5.64 -16.74 -5.20
CA TYR A 114 -4.47 -15.88 -5.08
C TYR A 114 -3.70 -16.14 -3.79
N LEU A 115 -2.38 -15.97 -3.88
CA LEU A 115 -1.50 -15.78 -2.73
C LEU A 115 -1.06 -14.32 -2.69
N VAL A 116 -1.09 -13.73 -1.49
CA VAL A 116 -0.65 -12.36 -1.24
C VAL A 116 0.46 -12.41 -0.20
N ASN A 117 1.70 -12.21 -0.66
CA ASN A 117 2.88 -12.23 0.19
C ASN A 117 3.28 -10.80 0.55
N ILE A 118 3.33 -10.50 1.85
CA ILE A 118 3.74 -9.20 2.39
C ILE A 118 5.15 -9.32 2.96
N SER A 119 6.03 -8.36 2.63
CA SER A 119 7.36 -8.28 3.26
C SER A 119 7.26 -7.94 4.74
N GLY A 120 8.24 -8.37 5.54
CA GLY A 120 8.30 -7.99 6.95
C GLY A 120 8.28 -6.46 7.16
N ILE A 121 7.60 -6.03 8.21
CA ILE A 121 7.53 -4.61 8.61
C ILE A 121 8.34 -4.36 9.88
N PRO A 122 8.86 -3.13 10.09
CA PRO A 122 9.59 -2.81 11.30
C PRO A 122 8.65 -2.55 12.48
N SER A 123 8.93 -3.17 13.63
CA SER A 123 8.16 -2.94 14.87
C SER A 123 8.34 -1.53 15.45
N TYR A 124 9.46 -0.88 15.13
CA TYR A 124 9.84 0.48 15.56
C TYR A 124 10.35 1.30 14.38
N GLY A 125 10.11 2.62 14.41
CA GLY A 125 10.46 3.53 13.32
C GLY A 125 9.32 3.71 12.32
N ILE A 126 9.66 4.24 11.15
CA ILE A 126 8.69 4.40 10.06
C ILE A 126 8.33 3.05 9.44
N LEU A 127 7.12 2.90 8.90
CA LEU A 127 6.72 1.72 8.12
C LEU A 127 7.63 1.51 6.91
N GLY A 128 7.99 2.60 6.23
CA GLY A 128 8.92 2.57 5.11
C GLY A 128 8.28 1.94 3.87
N ASP A 129 9.00 1.02 3.24
CA ASP A 129 8.61 0.45 1.95
C ASP A 129 8.19 -1.01 2.20
N VAL A 130 6.94 -1.33 1.88
CA VAL A 130 6.33 -2.66 2.08
C VAL A 130 6.03 -3.28 0.74
N SER A 131 6.65 -4.41 0.44
CA SER A 131 6.38 -5.17 -0.79
C SER A 131 5.17 -6.08 -0.61
N VAL A 132 4.25 -6.03 -1.57
CA VAL A 132 3.07 -6.90 -1.66
C VAL A 132 3.15 -7.63 -3.00
N ILE A 133 3.44 -8.93 -2.96
CA ILE A 133 3.55 -9.76 -4.16
C ILE A 133 2.27 -10.56 -4.30
N VAL A 134 1.59 -10.41 -5.44
CA VAL A 134 0.37 -11.16 -5.76
C VAL A 134 0.66 -12.17 -6.84
N THR A 135 0.36 -13.44 -6.56
CA THR A 135 0.47 -14.57 -7.51
C THR A 135 -0.84 -15.34 -7.54
N GLU A 136 -1.12 -16.03 -8.65
CA GLU A 136 -2.21 -17.00 -8.69
C GLU A 136 -1.78 -18.30 -8.00
N VAL A 137 -2.74 -18.97 -7.35
CA VAL A 137 -2.56 -20.35 -6.90
C VAL A 137 -2.65 -21.25 -8.13
N ALA A 138 -1.62 -22.04 -8.39
CA ALA A 138 -1.69 -23.05 -9.46
C ALA A 138 -2.75 -24.09 -9.08
N CYS A 139 -3.71 -24.31 -9.98
CA CYS A 139 -4.64 -25.43 -9.91
C CYS A 139 -3.94 -26.76 -10.24
#